data_AF-K1UEJ9-F1
#
_entry.id   AF-K1UEJ9-F1
#
_cell.length_a   1.000
_cell.length_b   1.000
_cell.length_c   1.000
_cell.angle_alpha   90.00
_cell.angle_beta   90.00
_cell.angle_gamma   90.00
#
_symmetry.space_group_name_H-M   'P 1'
#
loop_
_entity.id
_entity.type
_entity.pdbx_description
1 polymer ?
#
loop_
_entity_poly.entity_id
_entity_poly.type
_entity_poly.pdbx_seq_one_letter_code
_entity_poly.pdbx_strand_id
1 'polypeptide(L)'
;MRMEPRKIAAGLKSFVPSGMRQRIKKVGGITVIEDCYNASPDSQKAALDVLSSFKSNRRIAVLGDMLELGKYSDVSHENVRKI
;
A
#
# COMPACT_ATOMS: atom_id res chain seq x y z
N MET A 1 11.26 25.51 -10.90
CA MET A 1 10.05 26.06 -10.23
C MET A 1 10.38 26.26 -8.76
N ARG A 2 10.26 27.46 -8.20
CA ARG A 2 10.56 27.74 -6.77
C ARG A 2 9.24 27.97 -6.04
N MET A 3 8.95 27.18 -5.01
CA MET A 3 7.73 27.27 -4.21
C MET A 3 8.08 27.53 -2.74
N GLU A 4 7.29 28.37 -2.08
CA GLU A 4 7.40 28.62 -0.64
C GLU A 4 7.14 27.34 0.16
N PRO A 5 7.98 26.98 1.15
CA PRO A 5 7.81 25.75 1.95
C PRO A 5 6.41 25.62 2.58
N ARG A 6 5.80 26.73 2.98
CA ARG A 6 4.43 26.75 3.52
C ARG A 6 3.39 26.29 2.50
N LYS A 7 3.55 26.67 1.22
CA LYS A 7 2.65 26.24 0.14
C LYS A 7 2.83 24.74 -0.16
N ILE A 8 4.07 24.24 -0.11
CA ILE A 8 4.35 22.80 -0.26
C ILE A 8 3.67 22.00 0.86
N ALA A 9 3.87 22.39 2.12
CA ALA A 9 3.27 21.72 3.27
C ALA A 9 1.74 21.74 3.22
N ALA A 10 1.14 22.86 2.82
CA ALA A 10 -0.31 22.96 2.65
C ALA A 10 -0.84 21.98 1.57
N GLY A 11 -0.17 21.88 0.43
CA GLY A 11 -0.55 20.95 -0.63
C GLY A 11 -0.44 19.48 -0.22
N LEU A 12 0.64 19.11 0.49
CA LEU A 12 0.82 17.76 1.03
C LEU A 12 -0.27 17.39 2.05
N LYS A 13 -0.72 18.35 2.87
CA LYS A 13 -1.78 18.11 3.86
C LYS A 13 -3.13 17.78 3.22
N SER A 14 -3.40 18.32 2.04
CA SER A 14 -4.63 18.06 1.27
C SER A 14 -4.51 16.90 0.28
N PHE A 15 -3.38 16.21 0.23
CA PHE A 15 -3.15 15.14 -0.72
C PHE A 15 -4.13 13.99 -0.48
N VAL A 16 -4.75 13.54 -1.57
CA VAL A 16 -5.56 12.32 -1.60
C VAL A 16 -4.98 11.42 -2.68
N PRO A 17 -4.65 10.16 -2.36
CA PRO A 17 -4.17 9.24 -3.37
C PRO A 17 -5.21 9.05 -4.49
N SER A 18 -4.72 9.03 -5.74
CA SER A 18 -5.57 8.77 -6.90
C SER A 18 -5.84 7.26 -7.04
N GLY A 19 -7.08 6.88 -7.30
CA GLY A 19 -7.46 5.51 -7.63
C GLY A 19 -7.35 4.54 -6.45
N MET A 20 -6.80 3.34 -6.71
CA MET A 20 -6.66 2.24 -5.76
C MET A 20 -5.21 2.09 -5.29
N ARG A 21 -4.59 3.20 -4.87
CA ARG A 21 -3.21 3.24 -4.36
C ARG A 21 -3.21 3.71 -2.92
N GLN A 22 -2.99 2.80 -1.98
CA GLN A 22 -3.01 3.05 -0.53
C GLN A 22 -4.18 3.92 -0.04
N ARG A 23 -5.37 3.74 -0.63
CA ARG A 23 -6.54 4.53 -0.27
C ARG A 23 -7.16 3.96 0.99
N ILE A 24 -7.15 4.73 2.07
CA ILE A 24 -7.71 4.32 3.36
C ILE A 24 -9.20 4.65 3.41
N LYS A 25 -10.03 3.66 3.71
CA LYS A 25 -11.47 3.79 3.92
C LYS A 25 -11.90 3.18 5.25
N LYS A 26 -12.98 3.70 5.82
CA LYS A 26 -13.67 3.06 6.95
C LYS A 26 -14.99 2.46 6.45
N VAL A 27 -15.19 1.17 6.68
CA VAL A 27 -16.37 0.44 6.23
C VAL A 27 -16.81 -0.47 7.36
N GLY A 28 -18.07 -0.39 7.81
CA GLY A 28 -18.61 -1.31 8.83
C GLY A 28 -17.78 -1.41 10.12
N GLY A 29 -17.11 -0.33 10.55
CA GLY A 29 -16.25 -0.32 11.74
C GLY A 29 -14.82 -0.84 11.54
N ILE A 30 -14.47 -1.32 10.34
CA ILE A 30 -13.09 -1.70 10.00
C ILE A 30 -12.41 -0.64 9.13
N THR A 31 -11.08 -0.61 9.22
CA THR A 31 -10.23 0.19 8.33
C THR A 31 -9.79 -0.69 7.17
N VAL A 32 -10.05 -0.27 5.95
CA VAL A 32 -9.65 -0.93 4.71
C VAL A 32 -8.57 -0.09 4.04
N ILE A 33 -7.47 -0.74 3.63
CA ILE A 33 -6.39 -0.13 2.85
C ILE A 33 -6.53 -0.69 1.43
N GLU A 34 -7.02 0.13 0.50
CA GLU A 34 -7.17 -0.26 -0.91
C GLU A 34 -5.86 0.03 -1.66
N ASP A 35 -5.10 -1.02 -1.95
CA ASP A 35 -3.87 -0.97 -2.73
C ASP A 35 -3.88 -2.01 -3.86
N CYS A 36 -4.89 -1.91 -4.72
CA CYS A 36 -5.29 -2.95 -5.68
C CYS A 36 -5.05 -2.56 -7.15
N TYR A 37 -4.25 -1.52 -7.41
CA TYR A 37 -3.98 -1.09 -8.78
C TYR A 37 -2.96 -2.00 -9.50
N ASN A 38 -1.84 -2.32 -8.85
CA ASN A 38 -0.79 -3.19 -9.37
C ASN A 38 -0.11 -3.94 -8.23
N ALA A 39 0.47 -5.10 -8.52
CA ALA A 39 1.17 -5.92 -7.55
C ALA A 39 2.58 -6.25 -8.06
N SER A 40 3.59 -5.73 -7.37
CA SER A 40 4.99 -6.12 -7.55
C SER A 40 5.58 -6.55 -6.21
N PRO A 41 6.72 -7.25 -6.19
CA PRO A 41 7.30 -7.73 -4.94
C PRO A 41 7.62 -6.59 -3.96
N ASP A 42 8.12 -5.46 -4.48
CA ASP A 42 8.45 -4.30 -3.64
C ASP A 42 7.18 -3.57 -3.16
N SER A 43 6.17 -3.43 -4.02
CA SER A 43 4.92 -2.77 -3.61
C SER A 43 4.17 -3.60 -2.58
N GLN A 44 4.15 -4.94 -2.70
CA GLN A 44 3.52 -5.82 -1.73
C GLN A 44 4.23 -5.78 -0.37
N LYS A 45 5.57 -5.78 -0.34
CA LYS A 45 6.32 -5.59 0.93
C LYS A 45 5.96 -4.28 1.59
N ALA A 46 5.97 -3.18 0.83
CA ALA A 46 5.60 -1.88 1.35
C ALA A 46 4.15 -1.84 1.87
N ALA A 47 3.21 -2.50 1.18
CA ALA A 47 1.83 -2.59 1.62
C ALA A 47 1.68 -3.38 2.94
N LEU A 48 2.45 -4.45 3.13
CA LEU A 48 2.48 -5.21 4.37
C LEU A 48 3.15 -4.44 5.52
N ASP A 49 4.21 -3.69 5.26
CA ASP A 49 4.84 -2.78 6.22
C ASP A 49 3.87 -1.68 6.67
N VAL A 50 3.14 -1.11 5.70
CA VAL A 50 2.07 -0.16 6.00
C VAL A 50 1.03 -0.84 6.88
N LEU A 51 0.51 -2.01 6.51
CA LEU A 51 -0.49 -2.72 7.31
C LEU A 51 0.00 -3.00 8.73
N SER A 52 1.24 -3.45 8.91
CA SER A 52 1.82 -3.77 10.22
C SER A 52 1.93 -2.54 11.13
N SER A 53 2.16 -1.36 10.56
CA SER A 53 2.25 -0.09 11.30
C SER A 53 0.93 0.39 11.91
N PHE A 54 -0.22 -0.08 11.42
CA PHE A 54 -1.53 0.33 11.97
C PHE A 54 -1.75 -0.29 13.33
N LYS A 55 -2.16 0.51 14.32
CA LYS A 55 -2.59 -0.01 15.63
C LYS A 55 -3.99 -0.61 15.49
N SER A 56 -4.10 -1.93 15.66
CA SER A 56 -5.37 -2.66 15.56
C SER A 56 -5.27 -4.01 16.29
N ASN A 57 -6.39 -4.49 16.83
CA ASN A 57 -6.44 -5.81 17.48
C ASN A 57 -6.25 -6.97 16.49
N ARG A 58 -6.65 -6.79 15.23
CA ARG A 58 -6.52 -7.79 14.17
C ARG A 58 -6.19 -7.09 12.86
N ARG A 59 -5.23 -7.66 12.13
CA ARG A 59 -4.83 -7.25 10.78
C ARG A 59 -5.07 -8.44 9.84
N ILE A 60 -5.55 -8.16 8.65
CA ILE A 60 -5.81 -9.17 7.61
C ILE A 60 -5.21 -8.62 6.33
N ALA A 61 -4.31 -9.39 5.71
CA ALA A 61 -3.82 -9.14 4.36
C ALA A 61 -4.59 -10.03 3.38
N VAL A 62 -5.14 -9.43 2.34
CA VAL A 62 -5.75 -10.14 1.20
C VAL A 62 -4.85 -9.86 0.01
N LEU A 63 -4.09 -10.86 -0.42
CA LEU A 63 -3.09 -10.74 -1.47
C LEU A 63 -3.55 -11.51 -2.71
N GLY A 64 -3.41 -10.89 -3.88
CA GLY A 64 -3.55 -11.54 -5.18
C GLY A 64 -2.20 -11.82 -5.82
N ASP A 65 -2.22 -12.56 -6.92
CA ASP A 65 -1.02 -12.93 -7.67
C ASP A 65 -0.30 -11.71 -8.25
N MET A 66 1.03 -11.71 -8.16
CA MET A 66 1.89 -10.80 -8.89
C MET A 66 2.11 -11.34 -10.30
N LEU A 67 1.52 -10.67 -11.28
CA LEU A 67 1.60 -11.06 -12.69
C LEU A 67 2.91 -10.59 -13.32
N GLU A 68 3.19 -11.08 -14.53
CA GLU A 68 4.31 -10.63 -15.39
C GLU A 68 5.74 -10.86 -14.82
N LEU A 69 5.87 -11.68 -13.77
CA LEU A 69 7.17 -11.99 -13.15
C LEU A 69 7.99 -13.08 -13.88
N GLY A 70 7.37 -13.80 -14.82
CA GLY A 70 8.00 -14.90 -15.55
C GLY A 70 8.60 -15.96 -14.61
N LYS A 71 9.84 -16.37 -14.88
CA LYS A 71 10.57 -17.37 -14.09
C LYS A 71 10.82 -16.99 -12.62
N TYR A 72 10.60 -15.74 -12.24
CA TYR A 72 10.81 -15.26 -10.88
C TYR A 72 9.53 -15.28 -10.03
N SER A 73 8.40 -15.75 -10.58
CA SER A 73 7.10 -15.72 -9.91
C SER A 73 7.16 -16.37 -8.53
N ASP A 74 7.56 -17.63 -8.45
CA ASP A 74 7.52 -18.40 -7.19
C ASP A 74 8.41 -17.77 -6.12
N VAL A 75 9.68 -17.50 -6.47
CA VAL A 75 10.65 -16.87 -5.57
C VAL A 75 10.17 -15.51 -5.08
N SER A 76 9.50 -14.75 -5.95
CA SER A 76 8.98 -13.43 -5.59
C SER A 76 7.81 -13.51 -4.62
N HIS A 77 6.87 -14.44 -4.84
CA HIS A 77 5.75 -14.69 -3.91
C HIS A 77 6.24 -15.24 -2.57
N GLU A 78 7.30 -16.05 -2.55
CA GLU A 78 7.92 -16.52 -1.31
C GLU A 78 8.64 -15.39 -0.56
N ASN A 79 9.31 -14.50 -1.27
CA ASN A 79 10.08 -13.42 -0.66
C ASN A 79 9.22 -12.37 0.04
N VAL A 80 7.93 -12.26 -0.29
CA VAL A 80 6.99 -11.36 0.39
C VAL A 80 6.36 -11.97 1.64
N ARG A 81 6.51 -13.28 1.88
CA ARG A 81 5.94 -13.98 3.07
C ARG A 81 6.65 -13.65 4.39
N LYS A 82 7.89 -13.17 4.37
CA LYS A 82 8.70 -12.93 5.57
C LYS A 82 8.52 -11.50 6.08
N ILE A 83 7.47 -11.26 6.84
CA ILE A 83 7.34 -10.13 7.78
C ILE A 83 6.81 -10.68 9.10
#